data_AF-A0AAD8N6Z5-F1
#
_entry.id   AF-A0AAD8N6Z5-F1
#
_cell.length_a   1.000
_cell.length_b   1.000
_cell.length_c   1.000
_cell.angle_alpha   90.00
_cell.angle_beta   90.00
_cell.angle_gamma   90.00
#
_symmetry.space_group_name_H-M   'P 1'
#
loop_
_entity.id
_entity.type
_entity.pdbx_description
1 polymer ?
#
loop_
_entity_poly.entity_id
_entity_poly.type
_entity_poly.pdbx_seq_one_letter_code
_entity_poly.pdbx_strand_id
1 'polypeptide(L)'
;MQGKIVVLAPKLSTFTSLGIFSITFRDSNLDNVYLKLRGWMDYSDYSRKEFREIFRRFTFMLPGLGSAKILNLELDIIKALSLISDFLVSSPFPFYNLKYVKLPYGFKESSLSTSVRSYLLGGSPTATIVTASRPDMILINYNYVEDYDFKSHKLKDMS
;
A
#
# COMPACT_ATOMS: atom_id res chain seq x y z
N MET A 1 -2.28 -5.27 -23.75
CA MET A 1 -1.20 -5.97 -23.01
C MET A 1 -1.04 -5.30 -21.66
N GLN A 2 -1.22 -6.01 -20.54
CA GLN A 2 -0.86 -5.50 -19.22
C GLN A 2 0.62 -5.82 -18.97
N GLY A 3 1.44 -4.80 -18.73
CA GLY A 3 2.85 -4.99 -18.39
C GLY A 3 2.99 -5.77 -17.09
N LYS A 4 3.99 -6.65 -17.03
CA LYS A 4 4.34 -7.44 -15.85
C LYS A 4 5.73 -7.05 -15.37
N ILE A 5 5.85 -6.68 -14.11
CA ILE A 5 7.13 -6.40 -13.46
C ILE A 5 7.72 -7.72 -12.98
N VAL A 6 8.97 -8.00 -13.35
CA VAL A 6 9.74 -9.14 -12.85
C VAL A 6 10.90 -8.60 -12.04
N VAL A 7 11.00 -9.02 -10.78
CA VAL A 7 12.07 -8.62 -9.87
C VAL A 7 13.03 -9.79 -9.69
N LEU A 8 14.30 -9.55 -10.04
CA LEU A 8 15.42 -10.49 -9.90
C LEU A 8 16.37 -9.94 -8.83
N ALA A 9 15.98 -10.03 -7.57
CA ALA A 9 16.74 -9.47 -6.45
C ALA A 9 16.80 -10.45 -5.27
N PRO A 10 17.65 -11.50 -5.33
CA PRO A 10 17.60 -12.62 -4.39
C PRO A 10 17.76 -12.25 -2.91
N LYS A 11 18.43 -11.13 -2.64
CA LYS A 11 18.67 -10.61 -1.27
C LYS A 11 17.63 -9.58 -0.83
N LEU A 12 16.63 -9.26 -1.66
CA LEU A 12 15.60 -8.30 -1.32
C LEU A 12 14.66 -8.92 -0.28
N SER A 13 14.68 -8.36 0.93
CA SER A 13 13.80 -8.77 2.02
C SER A 13 12.63 -7.81 2.23
N THR A 14 12.73 -6.57 1.76
CA THR A 14 11.71 -5.53 1.98
C THR A 14 11.29 -4.90 0.67
N PHE A 15 9.97 -4.78 0.47
CA PHE A 15 9.39 -4.20 -0.73
C PHE A 15 8.23 -3.27 -0.40
N THR A 16 8.16 -2.11 -1.05
CA THR A 16 7.01 -1.20 -0.97
C THR A 16 6.39 -1.07 -2.35
N SER A 17 5.08 -1.36 -2.42
CA SER A 17 4.27 -1.06 -3.59
C SER A 17 3.48 0.22 -3.37
N LEU A 18 3.54 1.13 -4.34
CA LEU A 18 2.66 2.28 -4.45
C LEU A 18 1.81 2.11 -5.71
N GLY A 19 0.55 1.71 -5.55
CA GLY A 19 -0.35 1.40 -6.67
C GLY A 19 -0.52 -0.10 -6.93
N ILE A 20 -1.24 -0.40 -8.02
CA ILE A 20 -1.66 -1.76 -8.40
C ILE A 20 -1.06 -2.13 -9.74
N PHE A 21 -0.17 -3.11 -9.73
CA PHE A 21 0.51 -3.61 -10.93
C PHE A 21 0.83 -5.09 -10.77
N SER A 22 0.91 -5.82 -11.89
CA SER A 22 1.32 -7.22 -11.85
C SER A 22 2.82 -7.30 -11.57
N ILE A 23 3.19 -8.02 -10.51
CA ILE A 23 4.58 -8.21 -10.09
C ILE A 23 4.86 -9.69 -9.85
N THR A 24 6.11 -10.12 -10.05
CA THR A 24 6.58 -11.44 -9.61
C THR A 24 8.04 -11.32 -9.18
N PHE A 25 8.36 -11.91 -8.04
CA PHE A 25 9.72 -12.05 -7.56
C PHE A 25 10.23 -13.44 -7.94
N ARG A 26 11.37 -13.51 -8.62
CA ARG A 26 12.10 -14.77 -8.78
C ARG A 26 13.24 -14.78 -7.75
N ASP A 27 13.31 -15.85 -6.98
CA ASP A 27 14.37 -16.13 -6.00
C ASP A 27 14.44 -15.16 -4.81
N SER A 28 13.38 -14.38 -4.55
CA SER A 28 13.32 -13.48 -3.39
C SER A 28 12.29 -13.95 -2.36
N ASN A 29 12.72 -14.07 -1.10
CA ASN A 29 11.85 -14.31 0.04
C ASN A 29 11.62 -12.99 0.77
N LEU A 30 10.42 -12.43 0.62
CA LEU A 30 10.09 -11.14 1.21
C LEU A 30 9.79 -11.31 2.70
N ASP A 31 10.51 -10.58 3.55
CA ASP A 31 10.19 -10.47 4.96
C ASP A 31 9.09 -9.42 5.17
N ASN A 32 9.24 -8.23 4.58
CA ASN A 32 8.32 -7.11 4.78
C ASN A 32 7.79 -6.57 3.46
N VAL A 33 6.47 -6.54 3.31
CA VAL A 33 5.79 -5.92 2.19
C VAL A 33 4.94 -4.76 2.71
N TYR A 34 5.03 -3.61 2.06
CA TYR A 34 4.19 -2.45 2.33
C TYR A 34 3.33 -2.18 1.11
N LEU A 35 2.01 -2.23 1.29
CA LEU A 35 1.06 -1.88 0.25
C LEU A 35 0.46 -0.51 0.52
N LYS A 36 0.59 0.37 -0.47
CA LYS A 36 0.08 1.73 -0.45
C LYS A 36 -0.67 2.02 -1.74
N LEU A 37 -1.67 2.88 -1.66
CA LEU A 37 -2.30 3.48 -2.84
C LEU A 37 -1.98 4.96 -2.84
N ARG A 38 -1.66 5.51 -4.02
CA ARG A 38 -1.66 6.97 -4.17
C ARG A 38 -3.11 7.43 -4.00
N GLY A 39 -3.32 8.34 -3.05
CA GLY A 39 -4.57 8.61 -2.35
C GLY A 39 -5.87 8.47 -3.15
N TRP A 40 -6.92 8.02 -2.45
CA TRP A 40 -8.30 7.90 -2.97
C TRP A 40 -8.82 9.17 -3.68
N MET A 41 -8.29 10.36 -3.35
CA MET A 41 -8.79 11.65 -3.84
C MET A 41 -8.43 11.97 -5.30
N ASP A 42 -7.45 11.30 -5.92
CA ASP A 42 -7.10 11.52 -7.34
C ASP A 42 -8.09 10.87 -8.33
N TYR A 43 -9.18 10.27 -7.82
CA TYR A 43 -10.10 9.44 -8.62
C TYR A 43 -11.55 9.94 -8.58
N SER A 44 -11.77 11.24 -8.38
CA SER A 44 -13.11 11.88 -8.36
C SER A 44 -13.96 11.57 -9.60
N ASP A 45 -13.32 11.19 -10.71
CA ASP A 45 -13.96 11.01 -12.00
C ASP A 45 -14.42 9.57 -12.26
N TYR A 46 -14.11 8.62 -11.37
CA TYR A 46 -14.45 7.21 -11.54
C TYR A 46 -15.73 6.81 -10.81
N SER A 47 -16.58 6.04 -11.49
CA SER A 47 -17.71 5.38 -10.87
C SER A 47 -17.26 4.24 -9.95
N ARG A 48 -18.10 3.88 -8.98
CA ARG A 48 -17.89 2.72 -8.09
C ARG A 48 -17.61 1.43 -8.88
N LYS A 49 -18.22 1.25 -10.05
CA LYS A 49 -18.01 0.08 -10.90
C LYS A 49 -16.58 0.05 -11.47
N GLU A 50 -16.09 1.19 -11.95
CA GLU A 50 -14.73 1.29 -12.48
C GLU A 50 -13.67 1.06 -11.40
N PHE A 51 -13.88 1.60 -10.20
CA PHE A 51 -13.04 1.29 -9.05
C PHE A 51 -12.97 -0.20 -8.75
N ARG A 52 -14.12 -0.89 -8.76
CA ARG A 52 -14.14 -2.35 -8.52
C ARG A 52 -13.32 -3.10 -9.56
N GLU A 53 -13.40 -2.72 -10.84
CA GLU A 53 -12.57 -3.34 -11.88
C GLU A 53 -11.08 -3.06 -11.71
N ILE A 54 -10.72 -1.85 -11.28
CA ILE A 54 -9.31 -1.50 -10.95
C ILE A 54 -8.83 -2.34 -9.76
N PHE A 55 -9.61 -2.41 -8.69
CA PHE A 55 -9.23 -3.10 -7.45
C PHE A 55 -9.23 -4.61 -7.59
N ARG A 56 -10.03 -5.19 -8.48
CA ARG A 56 -9.92 -6.62 -8.83
C ARG A 56 -8.51 -6.99 -9.27
N ARG A 57 -7.71 -6.06 -9.79
CA ARG A 57 -6.31 -6.32 -10.14
C ARG A 57 -5.43 -6.70 -8.95
N PHE A 58 -5.86 -6.46 -7.71
CA PHE A 58 -5.19 -7.00 -6.52
C PHE A 58 -5.10 -8.52 -6.55
N THR A 59 -6.08 -9.23 -7.13
CA THR A 59 -6.04 -10.70 -7.18
C THR A 59 -4.98 -11.23 -8.15
N PHE A 60 -4.47 -10.39 -9.06
CA PHE A 60 -3.31 -10.71 -9.89
C PHE A 60 -1.99 -10.26 -9.26
N MET A 61 -2.00 -9.13 -8.55
CA MET A 61 -0.80 -8.56 -7.92
C MET A 61 -0.36 -9.32 -6.67
N LEU A 62 -1.29 -9.59 -5.74
CA LEU A 62 -0.98 -10.12 -4.42
C LEU A 62 -0.33 -11.51 -4.44
N PRO A 63 -0.71 -12.45 -5.33
CA PRO A 63 0.00 -13.73 -5.44
C PRO A 63 1.49 -13.57 -5.78
N GLY A 64 1.84 -12.51 -6.51
CA GLY A 64 3.24 -12.17 -6.80
C GLY A 64 4.06 -11.83 -5.56
N LEU A 65 3.40 -11.53 -4.43
CA LEU A 65 3.98 -11.18 -3.14
C LEU A 65 3.84 -12.33 -2.13
N GLY A 66 3.48 -13.54 -2.60
CA GLY A 66 3.06 -14.64 -1.73
C GLY A 66 4.09 -15.13 -0.71
N SER A 67 5.38 -14.86 -0.93
CA SER A 67 6.47 -15.20 0.01
C SER A 67 6.56 -14.29 1.23
N ALA A 68 5.79 -13.19 1.27
CA ALA A 68 5.81 -12.20 2.33
C ALA A 68 5.54 -12.79 3.72
N LYS A 69 6.40 -12.48 4.70
CA LYS A 69 6.17 -12.81 6.12
C LYS A 69 5.32 -11.76 6.84
N ILE A 70 5.50 -10.49 6.51
CA ILE A 70 4.78 -9.37 7.12
C ILE A 70 4.18 -8.52 6.02
N LEU A 71 2.86 -8.40 6.01
CA LEU A 71 2.13 -7.53 5.11
C LEU A 71 1.65 -6.28 5.86
N ASN A 72 2.09 -5.11 5.44
CA ASN A 72 1.67 -3.82 6.00
C ASN A 72 0.66 -3.19 5.06
N LEU A 73 -0.55 -2.93 5.57
CA LEU A 73 -1.64 -2.37 4.79
C LEU A 73 -1.89 -0.91 5.17
N GLU A 74 -2.01 -0.06 4.16
CA GLU A 74 -2.58 1.26 4.32
C GLU A 74 -4.13 1.20 4.31
N LEU A 75 -4.77 2.20 4.91
CA LEU A 75 -6.22 2.29 4.99
C LEU A 75 -6.90 2.18 3.62
N ASP A 76 -6.33 2.82 2.60
CA ASP A 76 -6.89 2.82 1.25
C ASP A 76 -6.83 1.44 0.59
N ILE A 77 -5.80 0.63 0.91
CA ILE A 77 -5.76 -0.78 0.48
C ILE A 77 -6.90 -1.57 1.11
N ILE A 78 -7.13 -1.39 2.42
CA ILE A 78 -8.20 -2.10 3.13
C ILE A 78 -9.57 -1.74 2.54
N LYS A 79 -9.82 -0.46 2.28
CA LYS A 79 -11.05 0.00 1.62
C LYS A 79 -11.20 -0.60 0.22
N ALA A 80 -10.12 -0.61 -0.57
CA ALA A 80 -10.13 -1.18 -1.92
C ALA A 80 -10.46 -2.69 -1.92
N LEU A 81 -9.84 -3.47 -1.02
CA LEU A 81 -10.15 -4.89 -0.85
C LEU A 81 -11.59 -5.10 -0.36
N SER A 82 -12.08 -4.23 0.52
CA SER A 82 -13.46 -4.31 1.03
C SER A 82 -14.50 -4.09 -0.08
N LEU A 83 -14.22 -3.20 -1.03
CA LEU A 83 -15.08 -2.93 -2.20
C LEU A 83 -15.23 -4.14 -3.14
N ILE A 84 -14.27 -5.06 -3.14
CA ILE A 84 -14.27 -6.27 -3.96
C ILE A 84 -14.42 -7.55 -3.12
N SER A 85 -14.87 -7.42 -1.87
CA SER A 85 -14.89 -8.54 -0.91
C SER A 85 -15.69 -9.75 -1.36
N ASP A 86 -16.74 -9.54 -2.16
CA ASP A 86 -17.52 -10.60 -2.80
C ASP A 86 -16.70 -11.39 -3.83
N PHE A 87 -15.86 -10.70 -4.61
CA PHE A 87 -14.95 -11.32 -5.56
C PHE A 87 -13.81 -12.10 -4.88
N LEU A 88 -13.41 -11.68 -3.69
CA LEU A 88 -12.34 -12.34 -2.94
C LEU A 88 -12.73 -13.71 -2.41
N VAL A 89 -14.03 -13.99 -2.22
CA VAL A 89 -14.51 -15.28 -1.68
C VAL A 89 -14.11 -16.46 -2.58
N SER A 90 -14.12 -16.26 -3.90
CA SER A 90 -13.73 -17.28 -4.88
C SER A 90 -12.29 -17.14 -5.36
N SER A 91 -11.55 -16.14 -4.86
CA SER A 91 -10.17 -15.90 -5.28
C SER A 91 -9.20 -16.80 -4.51
N PRO A 92 -8.15 -17.35 -5.16
CA PRO A 92 -7.12 -18.11 -4.48
C PRO A 92 -6.42 -17.27 -3.40
N PHE A 93 -6.05 -17.90 -2.29
CA PHE A 93 -5.31 -17.21 -1.23
C PHE A 93 -3.93 -16.77 -1.75
N PRO A 94 -3.56 -15.48 -1.62
CA PRO A 94 -2.39 -14.94 -2.29
C PRO A 94 -1.07 -15.19 -1.54
N PHE A 95 -1.12 -15.49 -0.23
CA PHE A 95 0.08 -15.61 0.60
C PHE A 95 0.22 -17.00 1.22
N TYR A 96 1.41 -17.58 1.10
CA TYR A 96 1.74 -18.92 1.60
C TYR A 96 2.75 -18.92 2.75
N ASN A 97 3.26 -17.75 3.15
CA ASN A 97 4.31 -17.62 4.18
C ASN A 97 4.04 -16.47 5.17
N LEU A 98 2.81 -15.97 5.26
CA LEU A 98 2.49 -14.87 6.16
C LEU A 98 2.61 -15.31 7.62
N LYS A 99 3.14 -14.40 8.44
CA LYS A 99 3.09 -14.44 9.90
C LYS A 99 2.17 -13.36 10.43
N TYR A 100 2.25 -12.16 9.85
CA TYR A 100 1.49 -11.00 10.32
C TYR A 100 0.90 -10.19 9.18
N VAL A 101 -0.36 -9.78 9.35
CA VAL A 101 -0.94 -8.66 8.62
C VAL A 101 -1.03 -7.46 9.57
N LYS A 102 -0.29 -6.40 9.28
CA LYS A 102 -0.27 -5.16 10.05
C LYS A 102 -1.30 -4.20 9.49
N LEU A 103 -2.31 -3.89 10.30
CA LEU A 103 -3.34 -2.89 10.00
C LEU A 103 -2.88 -1.50 10.46
N PRO A 104 -3.35 -0.43 9.81
CA PRO A 104 -2.97 0.93 10.18
C PRO A 104 -3.46 1.26 11.59
N TYR A 105 -2.78 2.20 12.25
CA TYR A 105 -3.12 2.62 13.60
C TYR A 105 -4.59 3.07 13.70
N GLY A 106 -5.28 2.62 14.76
CA GLY A 106 -6.69 2.92 14.99
C GLY A 106 -7.69 2.07 14.19
N PHE A 107 -7.25 1.29 13.20
CA PHE A 107 -8.13 0.36 12.50
C PHE A 107 -8.34 -0.91 13.33
N LYS A 108 -9.59 -1.24 13.63
CA LYS A 108 -9.94 -2.44 14.40
C LYS A 108 -9.98 -3.67 13.50
N GLU A 109 -9.37 -4.76 13.93
CA GLU A 109 -9.43 -6.05 13.23
C GLU A 109 -10.88 -6.51 12.97
N SER A 110 -11.79 -6.27 13.92
CA SER A 110 -13.21 -6.59 13.78
C SER A 110 -13.94 -5.81 12.69
N SER A 111 -13.34 -4.72 12.18
CA SER A 111 -13.88 -3.96 11.04
C SER A 111 -13.49 -4.57 9.68
N LEU A 112 -12.59 -5.55 9.66
CA LEU A 112 -12.26 -6.29 8.44
C LEU A 112 -13.37 -7.29 8.13
N SER A 113 -13.87 -7.30 6.90
CA SER A 113 -14.88 -8.30 6.52
C SER A 113 -14.29 -9.71 6.54
N THR A 114 -15.12 -10.70 6.85
CA THR A 114 -14.71 -12.11 6.89
C THR A 114 -14.06 -12.56 5.58
N SER A 115 -14.59 -12.10 4.44
CA SER A 115 -14.04 -12.42 3.12
C SER A 115 -12.65 -11.84 2.91
N VAL A 116 -12.41 -10.58 3.29
CA VAL A 116 -11.07 -9.97 3.17
C VAL A 116 -10.09 -10.65 4.12
N ARG A 117 -10.51 -10.92 5.37
CA ARG A 117 -9.70 -11.67 6.34
C ARG A 117 -9.31 -13.05 5.81
N SER A 118 -10.29 -13.83 5.37
CA SER A 118 -10.08 -15.18 4.86
C SER A 118 -9.19 -15.16 3.63
N TYR A 119 -9.41 -14.22 2.71
CA TYR A 119 -8.56 -14.06 1.53
C TYR A 119 -7.10 -13.79 1.90
N LEU A 120 -6.82 -12.86 2.83
CA LEU A 120 -5.46 -12.51 3.22
C LEU A 120 -4.74 -13.62 4.01
N LEU A 121 -5.43 -14.32 4.91
CA LEU A 121 -4.83 -15.27 5.84
C LEU A 121 -4.98 -16.74 5.41
N GLY A 122 -5.88 -17.06 4.48
CA GLY A 122 -6.31 -18.44 4.22
C GLY A 122 -5.20 -19.38 3.76
N GLY A 123 -4.17 -18.86 3.08
CA GLY A 123 -2.99 -19.63 2.66
C GLY A 123 -1.91 -19.73 3.73
N SER A 124 -2.09 -19.08 4.88
CA SER A 124 -1.15 -19.08 6.01
C SER A 124 -1.91 -19.20 7.34
N PRO A 125 -2.39 -20.41 7.72
CA PRO A 125 -3.34 -20.59 8.83
C PRO A 125 -2.83 -20.14 10.22
N THR A 126 -1.51 -20.04 10.40
CA THR A 126 -0.88 -19.56 11.63
C THR A 126 -0.67 -18.05 11.67
N ALA A 127 -0.96 -17.35 10.57
CA ALA A 127 -0.82 -15.91 10.48
C ALA A 127 -1.87 -15.19 11.32
N THR A 128 -1.48 -14.09 11.95
CA THR A 128 -2.39 -13.26 12.75
C THR A 128 -2.45 -11.83 12.22
N ILE A 129 -3.54 -11.16 12.56
CA ILE A 129 -3.66 -9.72 12.34
C ILE A 129 -3.12 -9.02 13.59
N VAL A 130 -2.33 -7.98 13.38
CA VAL A 130 -1.88 -7.08 14.43
C VAL A 130 -2.15 -5.64 14.01
N THR A 131 -2.47 -4.79 14.96
CA THR A 131 -2.56 -3.35 14.72
C THR A 131 -1.17 -2.75 14.89
N ALA A 132 -0.78 -1.87 13.96
CA ALA A 132 0.43 -1.10 14.15
C ALA A 132 0.29 -0.28 15.45
N SER A 133 1.25 -0.44 16.36
CA SER A 133 1.50 0.55 17.40
C SER A 133 1.86 1.87 16.72
N ARG A 134 1.57 3.01 17.37
CA ARG A 134 1.93 4.34 16.83
C ARG A 134 3.36 4.29 16.28
N PRO A 135 3.61 4.68 15.02
CA PRO A 135 4.96 5.08 14.66
C PRO A 135 5.32 6.23 15.62
N ASP A 136 6.54 6.24 16.14
CA ASP A 136 7.10 7.44 16.77
C ASP A 136 7.18 8.52 15.68
N MET A 137 6.07 9.22 15.46
CA MET A 137 5.99 10.32 14.52
C MET A 137 6.78 11.48 15.11
N ILE A 138 8.02 11.63 14.66
CA ILE A 138 8.68 12.94 14.68
C ILE A 138 7.91 13.81 13.69
N LEU A 139 7.02 14.65 14.21
CA LEU A 139 6.44 15.77 13.48
C LEU A 139 7.58 16.75 13.18
N ILE A 140 8.14 16.68 11.97
CA ILE A 140 8.94 17.80 11.45
C ILE A 140 7.93 18.84 10.95
N ASN A 141 7.62 19.82 11.80
CA ASN A 141 6.92 21.03 11.38
C ASN A 141 7.86 21.83 10.49
N TYR A 142 7.63 21.81 9.18
CA TYR A 142 8.16 22.85 8.30
C TYR A 142 7.34 24.12 8.52
N ASN A 143 7.79 24.96 9.46
CA ASN A 143 7.39 26.36 9.44
C ASN A 143 8.11 27.00 8.26
N TYR A 144 7.34 27.41 7.25
CA TYR A 144 7.82 28.38 6.26
C TYR A 144 8.17 29.66 7.01
N VAL A 145 9.46 30.00 7.03
CA VAL A 145 9.92 31.35 7.36
C VAL A 145 9.93 32.10 6.03
N GLU A 146 8.89 32.89 5.78
CA GLU A 146 9.01 34.00 4.83
C GLU A 146 9.88 35.06 5.50
N ASP A 147 11.08 35.30 4.97
CA ASP A 147 11.78 36.57 5.10
C ASP A 147 12.93 36.63 4.08
N TYR A 148 12.68 37.29 2.96
CA TYR A 148 13.72 37.97 2.18
C TYR A 148 13.10 39.23 1.56
N ASP A 149 13.17 40.33 2.30
CA ASP A 149 12.94 41.69 1.80
C ASP A 149 14.19 42.16 1.04
N PHE A 150 14.09 42.24 -0.28
CA PHE A 150 15.15 42.79 -1.13
C PHE A 150 14.80 44.22 -1.56
N LYS A 151 14.58 45.13 -0.60
CA LYS A 151 14.72 46.57 -0.82
C LYS A 151 16.05 47.07 -0.30
N SER A 152 17.01 47.20 -1.22
CA SER A 152 17.69 48.46 -1.51
C SER A 152 19.02 48.17 -2.21
N HIS A 153 19.24 48.76 -3.38
CA HIS A 153 20.47 49.50 -3.66
C HIS A 153 20.15 50.56 -4.71
N LYS A 154 20.26 51.82 -4.29
CA LYS A 154 20.31 52.99 -5.17
C LYS A 154 21.52 52.85 -6.07
N LEU A 155 21.35 53.11 -7.36
CA LEU A 155 22.38 53.78 -8.15
C LEU A 155 21.76 55.02 -8.77
N LYS A 156 22.29 56.14 -8.29
CA LYS A 156 22.09 57.49 -8.80
C LYS A 156 22.92 57.66 -10.08
N ASP A 157 22.31 58.40 -10.99
CA ASP A 157 22.89 59.41 -11.88
C ASP A 157 23.58 59.01 -13.20
N MET A 158 23.17 59.80 -14.22
CA MET A 158 23.78 60.17 -15.50
C MET A 158 23.67 59.13 -16.62
N SER A 159 23.02 59.38 -17.76
CA SER A 159 22.75 60.64 -18.49
C SER A 159 21.58 60.48 -19.46
#